data_AF-A0A2X3I0B2-F1
#
_entry.id   AF-A0A2X3I0B2-F1
#
_cell.length_a   1.000
_cell.length_b   1.000
_cell.length_c   1.000
_cell.angle_alpha   90.00
_cell.angle_beta   90.00
_cell.angle_gamma   90.00
#
_symmetry.space_group_name_H-M   'P 1'
#
loop_
_entity.id
_entity.type
_entity.pdbx_description
1 polymer ?
#
loop_
_entity_poly.entity_id
_entity_poly.type
_entity_poly.pdbx_seq_one_letter_code
_entity_poly.pdbx_strand_id
1 'polypeptide(L)' 'MSSGNINNKSAKKNIRFPHEIIEEIETFLEQEKIENPSANFSAWVLDACEQKLRKERRRRVSKD' A
#
# COMPACT_ATOMS: atom_id res chain seq x y z
N MET A 1 9.14 13.12 23.73
CA MET A 1 8.52 11.80 23.60
C MET A 1 8.42 11.43 22.14
N SER A 2 9.38 10.67 21.61
CA SER A 2 9.31 10.10 20.27
C SER A 2 8.27 8.98 20.31
N SER A 3 7.08 9.24 19.76
CA SER A 3 6.12 8.18 19.46
C SER A 3 6.81 7.20 18.52
N GLY A 4 7.02 5.94 18.95
CA GLY A 4 7.68 4.88 18.15
C GLY A 4 6.99 4.56 16.81
N ASN A 5 5.92 5.29 16.49
CA ASN A 5 5.15 5.20 15.27
C ASN A 5 5.60 6.20 14.19
N ILE A 6 6.49 7.15 14.49
CA ILE A 6 6.94 8.19 13.56
C ILE A 6 8.47 8.32 13.64
N ASN A 7 9.14 8.26 12.50
CA ASN A 7 10.54 8.67 12.34
C ASN A 7 10.65 9.75 11.24
N ASN A 8 11.85 10.28 11.00
CA ASN A 8 12.07 11.37 10.04
C ASN A 8 11.74 11.00 8.57
N LYS A 9 11.58 9.70 8.26
CA LYS A 9 11.34 9.19 6.89
C LYS A 9 10.00 8.50 6.72
N SER A 10 9.35 8.03 7.78
CA SER A 10 8.10 7.29 7.71
C SER A 10 7.26 7.42 8.97
N ALA A 11 5.94 7.30 8.79
CA ALA A 11 4.98 7.23 9.86
C ALA A 11 4.09 6.00 9.64
N LYS A 12 3.95 5.16 10.66
CA LYS A 12 3.01 4.04 10.66
C LYS A 12 1.59 4.61 10.80
N LYS A 13 0.68 4.19 9.92
CA LYS A 13 -0.74 4.53 9.99
C LYS A 13 -1.51 3.24 10.28
N ASN A 14 -2.06 3.13 11.48
CA ASN A 14 -2.89 1.99 11.85
C ASN A 14 -4.25 2.15 11.16
N ILE A 15 -4.50 1.38 10.11
CA ILE A 15 -5.76 1.40 9.34
C ILE A 15 -6.42 0.02 9.43
N ARG A 16 -7.76 0.01 9.35
CA ARG A 16 -8.56 -1.23 9.36
C ARG A 16 -8.96 -1.57 7.94
N PHE A 17 -8.77 -2.83 7.56
CA PHE A 17 -9.28 -3.41 6.33
C PHE A 17 -10.42 -4.38 6.65
N PRO A 18 -11.45 -4.48 5.79
CA PRO A 18 -12.40 -5.59 5.83
C PRO A 18 -11.66 -6.93 5.67
N HIS A 19 -12.13 -7.97 6.36
CA HIS A 19 -11.52 -9.30 6.31
C HIS A 19 -11.50 -9.90 4.89
N GLU A 20 -12.61 -9.79 4.17
CA GLU A 20 -12.76 -10.24 2.78
C GLU A 20 -11.67 -9.66 1.87
N ILE A 21 -11.36 -8.37 2.01
CA ILE A 21 -10.33 -7.70 1.22
C ILE A 21 -8.93 -8.21 1.58
N ILE A 22 -8.67 -8.50 2.85
CA ILE A 22 -7.36 -9.04 3.28
C ILE A 22 -7.16 -10.42 2.65
N GLU A 23 -8.18 -11.29 2.74
CA GLU A 23 -8.13 -12.65 2.19
C GLU A 23 -7.91 -12.66 0.67
N GLU A 24 -8.59 -11.76 -0.06
CA GLU A 24 -8.36 -11.59 -1.49
C GLU A 24 -6.91 -11.18 -1.80
N ILE A 25 -6.39 -10.16 -1.10
CA ILE A 25 -5.02 -9.67 -1.30
C ILE A 25 -3.99 -10.77 -0.97
N GLU A 26 -4.19 -11.51 0.12
CA GLU A 26 -3.30 -12.60 0.49
C GLU A 26 -3.29 -13.71 -0.56
N THR A 27 -4.45 -14.05 -1.12
CA THR A 27 -4.56 -15.03 -2.21
C THR A 27 -3.78 -14.58 -3.46
N PHE A 28 -3.89 -13.31 -3.85
CA PHE A 28 -3.10 -12.77 -4.97
C PHE A 28 -1.59 -12.76 -4.66
N LEU A 29 -1.22 -12.41 -3.42
CA LEU A 29 0.17 -12.39 -3.00
C LEU A 29 0.80 -13.77 -2.95
N GLU A 30 0.05 -14.82 -2.58
CA GLU A 30 0.56 -16.19 -2.62
C GLU A 30 0.94 -16.61 -4.04
N GLN A 31 0.15 -16.21 -5.03
CA GLN A 31 0.49 -16.43 -6.45
C GLN A 31 1.69 -15.60 -6.88
N GLU A 32 1.73 -14.31 -6.52
CA GLU A 32 2.83 -13.42 -6.88
C GLU A 32 4.15 -13.83 -6.21
N LYS A 33 4.09 -14.39 -5.01
CA LYS A 33 5.27 -14.91 -4.28
C LYS A 33 5.99 -16.04 -5.00
N ILE A 34 5.30 -16.77 -5.89
CA ILE A 34 5.91 -17.80 -6.72
C ILE A 34 6.95 -17.17 -7.66
N GLU A 35 6.67 -15.99 -8.19
CA GLU A 35 7.53 -15.27 -9.12
C GLU A 35 8.45 -14.27 -8.40
N ASN A 36 7.95 -13.62 -7.36
CA ASN A 36 8.65 -12.64 -6.56
C ASN A 36 8.59 -12.99 -5.06
N PRO A 37 9.60 -13.69 -4.53
CA PRO A 37 9.64 -14.08 -3.11
C PRO A 37 9.59 -12.91 -2.12
N SER A 38 9.86 -11.68 -2.57
CA SER A 38 9.79 -10.48 -1.73
C SER A 38 8.39 -9.85 -1.65
N ALA A 39 7.43 -10.33 -2.45
CA ALA A 39 6.05 -9.85 -2.46
C ALA A 39 5.39 -10.05 -1.10
N ASN A 40 4.84 -8.97 -0.54
CA ASN A 40 4.20 -8.97 0.77
C ASN A 40 3.10 -7.91 0.85
N PHE A 41 2.22 -8.04 1.85
CA PHE A 41 1.06 -7.17 2.02
C PHE A 41 1.41 -5.69 2.11
N SER A 42 2.50 -5.34 2.80
CA SER A 42 2.91 -3.94 2.92
C SER A 42 3.35 -3.35 1.58
N ALA A 43 4.12 -4.11 0.79
CA ALA A 43 4.53 -3.70 -0.55
C ALA A 43 3.30 -3.51 -1.46
N TRP A 44 2.38 -4.48 -1.46
CA TRP A 44 1.14 -4.41 -2.24
C TRP A 44 0.32 -3.15 -1.92
N VAL A 45 0.14 -2.85 -0.62
CA VAL A 45 -0.59 -1.65 -0.18
C VAL A 45 0.13 -0.37 -0.59
N LEU A 46 1.46 -0.32 -0.51
CA LEU A 46 2.24 0.84 -0.94
C LEU A 46 2.12 1.08 -2.44
N ASP A 47 2.19 0.04 -3.25
CA ASP A 47 2.06 0.14 -4.71
C ASP A 47 0.65 0.59 -5.10
N ALA A 48 -0.39 0.03 -4.47
CA ALA A 48 -1.77 0.46 -4.67
C ALA A 48 -1.96 1.95 -4.32
N CYS A 49 -1.36 2.40 -3.21
CA CYS A 49 -1.36 3.81 -2.82
C CYS A 49 -0.65 4.69 -3.85
N GLU A 50 0.53 4.29 -4.33
CA GLU A 50 1.28 5.05 -5.32
C GLU A 50 0.52 5.15 -6.64
N GLN A 51 -0.07 4.06 -7.12
CA GLN A 51 -0.88 4.06 -8.34
C GLN A 51 -2.06 5.03 -8.22
N LYS A 52 -2.75 5.07 -7.06
CA LYS A 52 -3.84 6.01 -6.81
C LYS A 52 -3.34 7.46 -6.79
N LEU A 53 -2.21 7.74 -6.13
CA LEU A 53 -1.60 9.07 -6.10
C LEU A 53 -1.17 9.54 -7.50
N ARG A 54 -0.57 8.66 -8.31
CA ARG A 54 -0.19 8.96 -9.71
C ARG A 54 -1.41 9.31 -10.57
N LYS A 55 -2.51 8.55 -10.42
CA LYS A 55 -3.79 8.83 -11.11
C LYS A 55 -4.37 10.19 -10.68
N GLU A 56 -4.40 10.48 -9.38
CA GLU A 56 -4.90 11.75 -8.85
C GLU A 56 -4.05 12.96 -9.28
N ARG A 57 -2.72 12.82 -9.30
CA ARG A 57 -1.83 13.88 -9.80
C ARG A 57 -2.13 14.23 -11.25
N ARG A 58 -2.29 13.23 -12.13
CA ARG A 58 -2.65 13.46 -13.53
C ARG A 58 -4.00 14.17 -13.68
N ARG A 59 -5.01 13.77 -12.90
CA ARG A 59 -6.34 14.42 -12.91
C ARG A 59 -6.28 15.89 -12.51
N ARG A 60 -5.39 16.24 -11.58
CA ARG A 60 -5.23 17.63 -11.13
C ARG A 60 -4.47 18.47 -12.17
N VAL A 61 -3.43 17.92 -12.80
CA VAL A 61 -2.67 18.60 -13.87
C VAL A 61 -3.52 18.89 -15.10
N SER A 62 -4.52 18.08 -15.41
CA SER A 62 -5.46 18.35 -16.54
C SER A 62 -6.58 19.33 -16.19
N LYS A 63 -6.57 19.95 -15.00
CA LYS A 63 -7.63 20.86 -14.52
C LYS A 63 -7.14 22.30 -14.35
N ASP A 64 -5.88 22.57 -14.68
CA ASP A 64 -5.27 23.88 -14.92
C ASP A 64 -5.09 24.08 -16.43
#